data_AF-C3ZFB3-F1
#
_entry.id   AF-C3ZFB3-F1
#
_cell.length_a   1.000
_cell.length_b   1.000
_cell.length_c   1.000
_cell.angle_alpha   90.00
_cell.angle_beta   90.00
_cell.angle_gamma   90.00
#
_symmetry.space_group_name_H-M   'P 1'
#
loop_
_entity.id
_entity.type
_entity.pdbx_description
1 polymer ?
#
loop_
_entity_poly.entity_id
_entity_poly.type
_entity_poly.pdbx_seq_one_letter_code
_entity_poly.pdbx_strand_id
1 'polypeptide(L)'
;MSRSFTVRPANAKQQRQGMEGASPGRGVGRGRGRGAPGNKGPSYRDIGQGARPRDRTVSGGTGHQEATGQQAEGNGNAIPDERFKRNEKKRQSVLKQGQKELEAYQKHKESRRPANFSYVGTVGGPNIPEDEVRRQQAQEDRKKKMNMRAQKKEVRQKKENKEREKKWAEDHRQKNQAFLDRLEAQQKGGRPHAGVRSTAGGSHDSKEVVEEEQEEGDFEGEDNPLAELRDLYPNYDVQMLSDILQSTDGDLDEAIALLRV
;
A
#
# COMPACT_ATOMS: atom_id res chain seq x y z
N MET A 1 -4.62 -40.07 28.47
CA MET A 1 -4.60 -38.98 27.46
C MET A 1 -5.12 -37.71 28.12
N SER A 2 -4.22 -36.91 28.68
CA SER A 2 -4.55 -35.74 29.50
C SER A 2 -4.69 -34.50 28.61
N ARG A 3 -5.89 -33.94 28.50
CA ARG A 3 -6.16 -32.71 27.73
C ARG A 3 -5.94 -31.50 28.64
N SER A 4 -4.83 -30.80 28.47
CA SER A 4 -4.58 -29.50 29.12
C SER A 4 -5.38 -28.40 28.42
N PHE A 5 -6.30 -27.78 29.14
CA PHE A 5 -7.01 -26.58 28.72
C PHE A 5 -6.20 -25.34 29.07
N THR A 6 -5.82 -24.54 28.07
CA THR A 6 -5.27 -23.20 28.28
C THR A 6 -6.40 -22.20 28.34
N VAL A 7 -6.68 -21.69 29.55
CA VAL A 7 -7.64 -20.61 29.79
C VAL A 7 -7.01 -19.29 29.33
N ARG A 8 -7.63 -18.61 28.36
CA ARG A 8 -7.22 -17.26 27.94
C ARG A 8 -7.59 -16.24 29.02
N PRO A 9 -6.70 -15.33 29.44
CA PRO A 9 -7.07 -14.23 30.31
C PRO A 9 -7.92 -13.21 29.53
N ALA A 10 -9.03 -12.79 30.15
CA ALA A 10 -9.88 -11.73 29.65
C ALA A 10 -9.16 -10.38 29.73
N ASN A 11 -9.11 -9.64 28.63
CA ASN A 11 -8.59 -8.28 28.59
C ASN A 11 -9.49 -7.35 29.42
N ALA A 12 -8.98 -6.93 30.58
CA ALA A 12 -9.56 -5.88 31.40
C ALA A 12 -9.51 -4.55 30.64
N LYS A 13 -10.69 -3.96 30.41
CA LYS A 13 -10.84 -2.59 29.91
C LYS A 13 -10.29 -1.64 30.97
N GLN A 14 -9.11 -1.07 30.74
CA GLN A 14 -8.64 0.09 31.50
C GLN A 14 -9.50 1.30 31.15
N GLN A 15 -10.38 1.63 32.08
CA GLN A 15 -11.00 2.94 32.27
C GLN A 15 -9.90 3.99 32.33
N ARG A 16 -9.81 4.86 31.31
CA ARG A 16 -9.14 6.16 31.46
C ARG A 16 -10.17 7.16 31.94
N GLN A 17 -10.12 7.45 33.23
CA GLN A 17 -10.77 8.60 33.85
C GLN A 17 -10.00 9.88 33.50
N GLY A 18 -10.74 10.94 33.20
CA GLY A 18 -10.47 12.32 33.59
C GLY A 18 -9.21 13.02 33.04
N MET A 19 -9.39 13.85 32.01
CA MET A 19 -8.97 15.25 32.15
C MET A 19 -10.00 16.16 31.50
N GLU A 20 -10.59 16.97 32.37
CA GLU A 20 -11.52 18.05 32.09
C GLU A 20 -10.72 19.26 31.57
N GLY A 21 -11.24 19.91 30.54
CA GLY A 21 -10.61 21.08 29.92
C GLY A 21 -11.57 21.75 28.95
N ALA A 22 -12.54 22.47 29.54
CA ALA A 22 -13.41 23.51 28.98
C ALA A 22 -13.48 23.70 27.45
N SER A 23 -14.65 23.39 26.90
CA SER A 23 -15.23 24.08 25.74
C SER A 23 -15.88 25.40 26.20
N PRO A 24 -16.08 26.43 25.35
CA PRO A 24 -17.26 26.39 24.49
C PRO A 24 -17.09 27.09 23.13
N GLY A 25 -17.43 26.37 22.06
CA GLY A 25 -17.65 26.96 20.73
C GLY A 25 -18.86 26.29 20.07
N ARG A 26 -20.00 26.99 20.10
CA ARG A 26 -21.32 26.52 19.64
C ARG A 26 -21.32 26.23 18.14
N GLY A 27 -21.76 25.04 17.75
CA GLY A 27 -22.11 24.69 16.38
C GLY A 27 -23.17 23.60 16.36
N VAL A 28 -24.44 24.01 16.27
CA VAL A 28 -25.61 23.13 16.26
C VAL A 28 -25.71 22.47 14.88
N GLY A 29 -25.25 21.22 14.77
CA GLY A 29 -25.38 20.38 13.57
C GLY A 29 -26.06 19.06 13.89
N ARG A 30 -27.40 19.06 13.88
CA ARG A 30 -28.23 17.84 13.94
C ARG A 30 -27.98 17.00 12.69
N GLY A 31 -27.47 15.78 12.83
CA GLY A 31 -27.13 14.96 11.66
C GLY A 31 -27.00 13.47 11.93
N ARG A 32 -28.10 12.85 12.38
CA ARG A 32 -28.51 11.44 12.17
C ARG A 32 -27.40 10.40 11.96
N GLY A 33 -27.24 9.57 12.99
CA GLY A 33 -26.58 8.27 12.88
C GLY A 33 -27.06 7.44 11.69
N ARG A 34 -26.09 6.81 11.03
CA ARG A 34 -26.31 5.61 10.22
C ARG A 34 -25.29 4.57 10.66
N GLY A 35 -25.83 3.41 10.98
CA GLY A 35 -25.18 2.34 11.70
C GLY A 35 -23.88 1.86 11.08
N ALA A 36 -22.94 1.53 11.97
CA ALA A 36 -21.90 0.57 11.69
C ALA A 36 -22.55 -0.76 11.24
N PRO A 37 -22.18 -1.34 10.09
CA PRO A 37 -22.59 -2.70 9.80
C PRO A 37 -21.85 -3.63 10.78
N GLY A 38 -22.61 -4.10 11.77
CA GLY A 38 -22.20 -5.20 12.62
C GLY A 38 -21.93 -6.42 11.76
N ASN A 39 -20.65 -6.72 11.55
CA ASN A 39 -20.20 -7.95 10.91
C ASN A 39 -20.45 -9.10 11.90
N LYS A 40 -21.69 -9.57 11.93
CA LYS A 40 -22.08 -10.82 12.59
C LYS A 40 -21.42 -11.95 11.80
N GLY A 41 -20.27 -12.39 12.29
CA GLY A 41 -19.63 -13.61 11.80
C GLY A 41 -20.61 -14.79 11.89
N PRO A 42 -20.47 -15.79 10.99
CA PRO A 42 -21.37 -16.92 10.94
C PRO A 42 -21.32 -17.69 12.27
N SER A 43 -22.45 -17.71 12.95
CA SER A 43 -22.73 -18.61 14.07
C SER A 43 -22.49 -20.04 13.61
N TYR A 44 -21.62 -20.74 14.34
CA TYR A 44 -21.45 -22.18 14.32
C TYR A 44 -22.83 -22.86 14.40
N ARG A 45 -23.30 -23.40 13.27
CA ARG A 45 -24.27 -24.50 13.30
C ARG A 45 -23.48 -25.78 13.51
N ASP A 46 -23.40 -26.14 14.78
CA ASP A 46 -23.53 -27.52 15.21
C ASP A 46 -24.74 -28.18 14.52
N ILE A 47 -24.55 -29.35 13.91
CA ILE A 47 -25.52 -30.43 13.64
C ILE A 47 -24.82 -31.52 12.80
N GLY A 48 -24.81 -32.75 13.34
CA GLY A 48 -24.87 -34.00 12.56
C GLY A 48 -23.53 -34.56 12.11
N GLN A 49 -22.90 -35.44 12.89
CA GLN A 49 -23.06 -36.89 12.79
C GLN A 49 -22.89 -37.45 11.35
N GLY A 50 -21.80 -38.21 11.17
CA GLY A 50 -21.85 -39.44 10.36
C GLY A 50 -21.64 -39.30 8.85
N ALA A 51 -20.41 -39.05 8.42
CA ALA A 51 -19.96 -39.52 7.11
C ALA A 51 -18.53 -40.04 7.23
N ARG A 52 -18.41 -41.37 7.17
CA ARG A 52 -17.14 -42.10 7.14
C ARG A 52 -16.31 -41.63 5.93
N PRO A 53 -14.99 -41.46 6.03
CA PRO A 53 -14.16 -41.33 4.86
C PRO A 53 -14.19 -42.67 4.10
N ARG A 54 -14.78 -42.70 2.91
CA ARG A 54 -14.53 -43.77 1.96
C ARG A 54 -13.13 -43.54 1.41
N ASP A 55 -12.23 -44.46 1.72
CA ASP A 55 -11.01 -44.68 0.95
C ASP A 55 -11.38 -44.81 -0.52
N ARG A 56 -11.13 -43.74 -1.27
CA ARG A 56 -11.18 -43.77 -2.73
C ARG A 56 -9.75 -44.07 -3.18
N THR A 57 -9.42 -45.35 -3.13
CA THR A 57 -8.40 -45.95 -3.98
C THR A 57 -8.79 -45.66 -5.43
N VAL A 58 -8.24 -44.57 -6.00
CA VAL A 58 -8.22 -44.38 -7.44
C VAL A 58 -7.15 -45.31 -7.97
N SER A 59 -7.59 -46.54 -8.27
CA SER A 59 -6.89 -47.42 -9.19
C SER A 59 -6.99 -46.85 -10.60
N GLY A 60 -5.95 -47.11 -11.38
CA GLY A 60 -6.11 -47.33 -12.80
C GLY A 60 -6.01 -46.10 -13.69
N GLY A 61 -4.81 -45.92 -14.25
CA GLY A 61 -4.71 -45.75 -15.69
C GLY A 61 -4.50 -44.33 -16.17
N THR A 62 -3.24 -43.96 -16.37
CA THR A 62 -2.89 -43.18 -17.56
C THR A 62 -1.50 -43.63 -17.99
N GLY A 63 -1.49 -44.44 -19.06
CA GLY A 63 -0.30 -45.08 -19.58
C GLY A 63 0.77 -44.07 -19.98
N HIS A 64 1.98 -44.31 -19.49
CA HIS A 64 3.18 -43.83 -20.13
C HIS A 64 3.26 -44.48 -21.52
N GLN A 65 2.93 -43.71 -22.56
CA GLN A 65 3.51 -43.95 -23.87
C GLN A 65 4.86 -43.23 -23.89
N GLU A 66 5.92 -44.02 -23.78
CA GLU A 66 7.27 -43.63 -24.16
C GLU A 66 7.26 -43.37 -25.67
N ALA A 67 7.02 -42.11 -26.04
CA ALA A 67 7.31 -41.64 -27.39
C ALA A 67 8.83 -41.45 -27.48
N THR A 68 9.45 -42.41 -28.14
CA THR A 68 10.80 -42.36 -28.68
C THR A 68 11.08 -41.01 -29.34
N GLY A 69 11.96 -40.24 -28.70
CA GLY A 69 12.50 -39.00 -29.25
C GLY A 69 13.38 -39.30 -30.45
N GLN A 70 12.82 -39.19 -31.65
CA GLN A 70 13.61 -38.90 -32.84
C GLN A 70 14.11 -37.47 -32.73
N GLN A 71 15.42 -37.33 -32.56
CA GLN A 71 16.15 -36.08 -32.70
C GLN A 71 16.09 -35.66 -34.17
N ALA A 72 15.07 -34.88 -34.54
CA ALA A 72 15.04 -34.16 -35.79
C ALA A 72 15.74 -32.81 -35.57
N GLU A 73 17.02 -32.74 -35.90
CA GLU A 73 17.80 -31.51 -36.04
C GLU A 73 17.29 -30.71 -37.24
N GLY A 74 16.12 -30.10 -37.07
CA GLY A 74 15.54 -29.17 -38.02
C GLY A 74 15.98 -27.75 -37.69
N ASN A 75 17.07 -27.28 -38.31
CA ASN A 75 17.42 -25.86 -38.45
C ASN A 75 16.39 -25.14 -39.34
N GLY A 76 15.14 -25.10 -38.88
CA GLY A 76 14.06 -24.33 -39.47
C GLY A 76 14.00 -22.98 -38.79
N ASN A 77 14.19 -21.92 -39.56
CA ASN A 77 13.79 -20.56 -39.22
C ASN A 77 12.29 -20.56 -38.90
N ALA A 78 11.94 -20.89 -37.65
CA ALA A 78 10.58 -20.99 -37.20
C ALA A 78 10.01 -19.57 -37.14
N ILE A 79 9.11 -19.28 -38.08
CA ILE A 79 8.27 -18.08 -38.06
C ILE A 79 7.65 -18.00 -36.67
N PRO A 80 7.93 -16.94 -35.88
CA PRO A 80 7.41 -16.83 -34.52
C PRO A 80 5.89 -16.71 -34.59
N ASP A 81 5.19 -17.81 -34.36
CA ASP A 81 3.73 -17.89 -34.40
C ASP A 81 3.18 -16.95 -33.32
N GLU A 82 2.69 -15.78 -33.76
CA GLU A 82 2.23 -14.69 -32.88
C GLU A 82 1.03 -15.09 -32.02
N ARG A 83 0.41 -16.24 -32.30
CA ARG A 83 -0.61 -16.86 -31.46
C ARG A 83 -0.08 -17.19 -30.06
N PHE A 84 1.22 -17.44 -29.89
CA PHE A 84 1.82 -17.65 -28.56
C PHE A 84 2.03 -16.36 -27.75
N LYS A 85 2.19 -15.20 -28.40
CA LYS A 85 2.39 -13.91 -27.70
C LYS A 85 1.16 -13.47 -26.90
N ARG A 86 -0.05 -13.83 -27.36
CA ARG A 86 -1.32 -13.40 -26.73
C ARG A 86 -1.52 -13.99 -25.33
N ASN A 87 -0.84 -15.10 -25.01
CA ASN A 87 -0.87 -15.72 -23.68
C ASN A 87 0.38 -15.45 -22.82
N GLU A 88 1.36 -14.70 -23.32
CA GLU A 88 2.62 -14.45 -22.60
C GLU A 88 2.38 -13.69 -21.28
N LYS A 89 1.45 -12.73 -21.26
CA LYS A 89 1.05 -12.04 -20.01
C LYS A 89 0.46 -13.00 -18.98
N LYS A 90 -0.37 -13.96 -19.40
CA LYS A 90 -0.94 -14.98 -18.50
C LYS A 90 0.16 -15.90 -17.99
N ARG A 91 1.06 -16.35 -18.86
CA ARG A 91 2.22 -17.18 -18.50
C ARG A 91 3.13 -16.48 -17.49
N GLN A 92 3.47 -15.21 -17.71
CA GLN A 92 4.24 -14.42 -16.76
C GLN A 92 3.50 -14.21 -15.44
N SER A 93 2.18 -14.02 -15.46
CA SER A 93 1.38 -13.92 -14.25
C SER A 93 1.41 -15.22 -13.44
N VAL A 94 1.26 -16.38 -14.10
CA VAL A 94 1.33 -17.69 -13.46
C VAL A 94 2.72 -17.96 -12.89
N LEU A 95 3.79 -17.61 -13.62
CA LEU A 95 5.16 -17.71 -13.14
C LEU A 95 5.41 -16.85 -11.91
N LYS A 96 4.98 -15.57 -11.93
CA LYS A 96 5.08 -14.66 -10.78
C LYS A 96 4.29 -15.17 -9.58
N GLN A 97 3.10 -15.73 -9.81
CA GLN A 97 2.30 -16.31 -8.73
C GLN A 97 3.00 -17.53 -8.12
N GLY A 98 3.54 -18.43 -8.95
CA GLY A 98 4.30 -19.59 -8.48
C GLY A 98 5.55 -19.20 -7.67
N GLN A 99 6.31 -18.20 -8.12
CA GLN A 99 7.46 -17.67 -7.36
C GLN A 99 7.04 -17.12 -6.00
N LYS A 100 5.96 -16.33 -5.95
CA LYS A 100 5.44 -15.76 -4.71
C LYS A 100 4.96 -16.83 -3.72
N GLU A 101 4.29 -17.87 -4.21
CA GLU A 101 3.85 -19.00 -3.39
C GLU A 101 5.05 -19.82 -2.86
N LEU A 102 6.10 -19.99 -3.68
CA LEU A 102 7.34 -20.68 -3.29
C LEU A 102 8.08 -19.91 -2.19
N GLU A 103 8.23 -18.59 -2.32
CA GLU A 103 8.83 -17.73 -1.29
C GLU A 103 8.01 -17.76 0.01
N ALA A 104 6.68 -17.66 -0.10
CA ALA A 104 5.80 -17.73 1.06
C ALA A 104 5.93 -19.08 1.78
N TYR A 105 6.03 -20.18 1.02
CA TYR A 105 6.25 -21.51 1.56
C TYR A 105 7.62 -21.64 2.25
N GLN A 106 8.69 -21.13 1.64
CA GLN A 106 10.03 -21.13 2.24
C GLN A 106 10.05 -20.34 3.56
N LYS A 107 9.49 -19.13 3.56
CA LYS A 107 9.37 -18.30 4.76
C LYS A 107 8.52 -18.97 5.85
N HIS A 108 7.45 -19.65 5.46
CA HIS A 108 6.64 -20.45 6.39
C HIS A 108 7.43 -21.64 6.95
N LYS A 109 8.22 -22.30 6.10
CA LYS A 109 9.11 -23.39 6.51
C LYS A 109 10.20 -22.91 7.45
N GLU A 110 10.77 -21.73 7.24
CA GLU A 110 11.79 -21.12 8.11
C GLU A 110 11.22 -20.65 9.44
N SER A 111 10.06 -19.97 9.43
CA SER A 111 9.40 -19.53 10.67
C SER A 111 8.87 -20.68 11.53
N ARG A 112 8.56 -21.83 10.90
CA ARG A 112 8.22 -23.08 11.59
C ARG A 112 9.39 -24.03 11.74
N ARG A 113 10.55 -23.73 11.18
CA ARG A 113 11.74 -24.54 11.40
C ARG A 113 11.96 -24.46 12.91
N PRO A 114 11.95 -25.60 13.63
CA PRO A 114 12.29 -25.56 15.04
C PRO A 114 13.63 -24.86 15.10
N ALA A 115 13.68 -23.72 15.80
CA ALA A 115 14.92 -23.03 16.07
C ALA A 115 15.88 -24.12 16.54
N ASN A 116 17.06 -24.24 15.91
CA ASN A 116 18.04 -25.22 16.32
C ASN A 116 18.20 -25.00 17.83
N PHE A 117 17.60 -25.90 18.62
CA PHE A 117 17.77 -25.89 20.05
C PHE A 117 19.24 -26.23 20.19
N SER A 118 20.06 -25.19 20.40
CA SER A 118 21.39 -25.39 20.93
C SER A 118 21.16 -26.22 22.17
N TYR A 119 21.57 -27.49 22.10
CA TYR A 119 21.43 -28.44 23.17
C TYR A 119 22.24 -27.85 24.31
N VAL A 120 21.55 -27.24 25.28
CA VAL A 120 22.14 -26.65 26.48
C VAL A 120 22.62 -27.81 27.35
N GLY A 121 23.77 -28.34 26.96
CA GLY A 121 24.76 -29.03 27.78
C GLY A 121 26.12 -28.32 27.71
N THR A 122 26.28 -27.28 26.88
CA THR A 122 27.44 -26.40 26.89
C THR A 122 27.05 -25.01 27.39
N VAL A 123 27.52 -24.74 28.60
CA VAL A 123 27.47 -23.48 29.35
C VAL A 123 28.36 -22.38 28.70
N GLY A 124 28.39 -22.31 27.36
CA GLY A 124 29.49 -21.66 26.61
C GLY A 124 29.09 -20.78 25.42
N GLY A 125 27.84 -20.31 25.32
CA GLY A 125 27.55 -19.08 24.58
C GLY A 125 27.74 -17.88 25.50
N PRO A 126 28.26 -16.72 25.04
CA PRO A 126 28.62 -15.60 25.92
C PRO A 126 27.47 -15.29 26.88
N ASN A 127 27.80 -15.11 28.17
CA ASN A 127 26.88 -14.91 29.30
C ASN A 127 26.01 -13.67 29.13
N ILE A 128 25.07 -13.68 28.18
CA ILE A 128 24.07 -12.64 28.04
C ILE A 128 22.98 -12.98 29.06
N PRO A 129 22.76 -12.13 30.07
CA PRO A 129 21.71 -12.37 31.07
C PRO A 129 20.34 -12.44 30.37
N GLU A 130 19.43 -13.26 30.90
CA GLU A 130 18.09 -13.48 30.32
C GLU A 130 17.34 -12.16 30.07
N ASP A 131 17.51 -11.20 30.98
CA ASP A 131 16.90 -9.87 30.86
C ASP A 131 17.35 -9.10 29.62
N GLU A 132 18.62 -9.26 29.24
CA GLU A 132 19.17 -8.61 28.05
C GLU A 132 18.62 -9.25 26.77
N VAL A 133 18.44 -10.57 26.74
CA VAL A 133 17.78 -11.27 25.62
C VAL A 133 16.32 -10.80 25.47
N ARG A 134 15.58 -10.68 26.59
CA ARG A 134 14.20 -10.18 26.57
C ARG A 134 14.13 -8.72 26.10
N ARG A 135 15.09 -7.89 26.48
CA ARG A 135 15.21 -6.50 26.03
C ARG A 135 15.50 -6.42 24.53
N GLN A 136 16.42 -7.23 24.02
CA GLN A 136 16.72 -7.31 22.59
C GLN A 136 15.51 -7.76 21.78
N GLN A 137 14.80 -8.80 22.24
CA GLN A 137 13.59 -9.28 21.59
C GLN A 137 12.50 -8.20 21.54
N ALA A 138 12.29 -7.47 22.65
CA ALA A 138 11.33 -6.36 22.68
C ALA A 138 11.73 -5.21 21.73
N GLN A 139 13.02 -4.92 21.58
CA GLN A 139 13.51 -3.93 20.61
C GLN A 139 13.29 -4.40 19.17
N GLU A 140 13.57 -5.67 18.86
CA GLU A 140 13.30 -6.23 17.54
C GLU A 140 11.83 -6.15 17.17
N ASP A 141 10.93 -6.50 18.09
CA ASP A 141 9.50 -6.46 17.84
C ASP A 141 9.01 -5.02 17.62
N ARG A 142 9.57 -4.05 18.35
CA ARG A 142 9.31 -2.61 18.10
C ARG A 142 9.80 -2.20 16.72
N LYS A 143 11.02 -2.58 16.32
CA LYS A 143 11.59 -2.29 15.00
C LYS A 143 10.74 -2.92 13.89
N LYS A 144 10.38 -4.20 14.01
CA LYS A 144 9.50 -4.91 13.06
C LYS A 144 8.15 -4.20 12.92
N LYS A 145 7.54 -3.78 14.04
CA LYS A 145 6.27 -3.04 14.03
C LYS A 145 6.38 -1.67 13.35
N MET A 146 7.48 -0.94 13.59
CA MET A 146 7.76 0.34 12.96
C MET A 146 7.93 0.17 11.43
N ASN A 147 8.75 -0.79 11.01
CA ASN A 147 8.98 -1.08 9.59
C ASN A 147 7.70 -1.49 8.86
N MET A 148 6.87 -2.34 9.47
CA MET A 148 5.57 -2.70 8.92
C MET A 148 4.63 -1.49 8.75
N ARG A 149 4.67 -0.53 9.69
CA ARG A 149 3.86 0.70 9.59
C ARG A 149 4.39 1.61 8.49
N ALA A 150 5.71 1.74 8.34
CA ALA A 150 6.35 2.52 7.28
C ALA A 150 6.01 1.95 5.89
N GLN A 151 6.22 0.65 5.67
CA GLN A 151 5.88 -0.02 4.41
C GLN A 151 4.39 0.13 4.05
N LYS A 152 3.50 0.03 5.04
CA LYS A 152 2.06 0.20 4.80
C LYS A 152 1.72 1.64 4.37
N LYS A 153 2.38 2.65 4.95
CA LYS A 153 2.21 4.05 4.56
C LYS A 153 2.70 4.26 3.13
N GLU A 154 3.89 3.76 2.81
CA GLU A 154 4.50 3.88 1.47
C GLU A 154 3.61 3.25 0.39
N VAL A 155 3.12 2.02 0.61
CA VAL A 155 2.22 1.34 -0.33
C VAL A 155 0.92 2.12 -0.52
N ARG A 156 0.37 2.70 0.56
CA ARG A 156 -0.84 3.52 0.47
C ARG A 156 -0.60 4.79 -0.35
N GLN A 157 0.49 5.51 -0.07
CA GLN A 157 0.86 6.74 -0.76
C GLN A 157 1.12 6.47 -2.25
N LYS A 158 1.85 5.39 -2.57
CA LYS A 158 2.09 4.98 -3.96
C LYS A 158 0.80 4.65 -4.70
N LYS A 159 -0.18 4.03 -4.03
CA LYS A 159 -1.48 3.75 -4.63
C LYS A 159 -2.27 5.02 -4.90
N GLU A 160 -2.30 5.94 -3.94
CA GLU A 160 -2.98 7.22 -4.03
C GLU A 160 -2.40 8.10 -5.15
N ASN A 161 -1.08 8.21 -5.24
CA ASN A 161 -0.40 8.94 -6.31
C ASN A 161 -0.74 8.35 -7.68
N LYS A 162 -0.76 7.01 -7.81
CA LYS A 162 -1.13 6.34 -9.05
C LYS A 162 -2.59 6.55 -9.43
N GLU A 163 -3.50 6.66 -8.45
CA GLU A 163 -4.90 6.98 -8.72
C GLU A 163 -5.07 8.45 -9.12
N ARG A 164 -4.33 9.37 -8.50
CA ARG A 164 -4.29 10.80 -8.87
C ARG A 164 -3.77 10.98 -10.30
N GLU A 165 -2.66 10.34 -10.63
CA GLU A 165 -2.07 10.37 -11.98
C GLU A 165 -3.05 9.84 -13.04
N LYS A 166 -3.77 8.75 -12.75
CA LYS A 166 -4.80 8.21 -13.66
C LYS A 166 -5.94 9.18 -13.89
N LYS A 167 -6.46 9.82 -12.83
CA LYS A 167 -7.53 10.82 -12.95
C LYS A 167 -7.08 12.01 -13.79
N TRP A 168 -5.87 12.49 -13.54
CA TRP A 168 -5.28 13.59 -14.30
C TRP A 168 -5.11 13.23 -15.79
N ALA A 169 -4.62 12.02 -16.09
CA ALA A 169 -4.48 11.54 -17.46
C ALA A 169 -5.85 11.36 -18.16
N GLU A 170 -6.87 10.92 -17.43
CA GLU A 170 -8.22 10.75 -17.96
C GLU A 170 -8.89 12.11 -18.24
N ASP A 171 -8.73 13.09 -17.36
CA ASP A 171 -9.18 14.47 -17.57
C ASP A 171 -8.48 15.11 -18.79
N HIS A 172 -7.16 14.95 -18.91
CA HIS A 172 -6.43 15.41 -20.09
C HIS A 172 -6.94 14.75 -21.38
N ARG A 173 -7.22 13.45 -21.34
CA ARG A 173 -7.78 12.73 -22.47
C ARG A 173 -9.18 13.26 -22.83
N GLN A 174 -10.03 13.53 -21.85
CA GLN A 174 -11.37 14.09 -22.07
C GLN A 174 -11.30 15.49 -22.67
N LYS A 175 -10.43 16.36 -22.15
CA LYS A 175 -10.22 17.72 -22.69
C LYS A 175 -9.73 17.68 -24.14
N ASN A 176 -8.76 16.81 -24.44
CA ASN A 176 -8.26 16.63 -25.80
C ASN A 176 -9.35 16.09 -26.73
N GLN A 177 -10.17 15.14 -26.26
CA GLN A 177 -11.27 14.59 -27.04
C GLN A 177 -12.34 15.66 -27.33
N ALA A 178 -12.76 16.43 -26.32
CA ALA A 178 -13.72 17.52 -26.48
C ALA A 178 -13.20 18.62 -27.43
N PHE A 179 -11.89 18.88 -27.40
CA PHE A 179 -11.25 19.82 -28.33
C PHE A 179 -11.30 19.31 -29.78
N LEU A 180 -11.00 18.03 -30.02
CA LEU A 180 -11.10 17.43 -31.34
C LEU A 180 -12.55 17.42 -31.84
N ASP A 181 -13.51 17.03 -31.01
CA ASP A 181 -14.94 17.06 -31.34
C ASP A 181 -15.38 18.47 -31.77
N ARG A 182 -14.87 19.51 -31.08
CA ARG A 182 -15.14 20.93 -31.43
C ARG A 182 -14.52 21.32 -32.78
N LEU A 183 -13.31 20.86 -33.09
CA LEU A 183 -12.67 21.10 -34.38
C LEU A 183 -13.39 20.38 -35.52
N GLU A 184 -13.80 19.13 -35.32
CA GLU A 184 -14.57 18.36 -36.30
C GLU A 184 -15.93 19.03 -36.58
N ALA A 185 -16.60 19.54 -35.55
CA ALA A 185 -17.84 20.29 -35.70
C ALA A 185 -17.67 21.58 -36.52
N GLN A 186 -16.54 22.27 -36.35
CA GLN A 186 -16.20 23.46 -37.17
C GLN A 186 -15.94 23.10 -38.63
N GLN A 187 -15.24 21.99 -38.90
CA GLN A 187 -14.95 21.55 -40.28
C GLN A 187 -16.17 21.03 -41.03
N LYS A 188 -17.12 20.39 -40.34
CA LYS A 188 -18.37 19.87 -40.95
C LYS A 188 -19.38 20.94 -41.35
N GLY A 189 -19.07 22.23 -41.24
CA GLY A 189 -19.85 23.30 -41.88
C GLY A 189 -20.99 23.87 -41.05
N GLY A 190 -21.03 23.62 -39.73
CA GLY A 190 -21.95 24.31 -38.83
C GLY A 190 -21.39 25.67 -38.40
N ARG A 191 -21.66 26.74 -39.15
CA ARG A 191 -21.68 28.07 -38.55
C ARG A 191 -22.61 27.97 -37.32
N PRO A 192 -22.14 28.21 -36.08
CA PRO A 192 -23.05 28.25 -34.95
C PRO A 192 -24.09 29.32 -35.29
N HIS A 193 -25.35 28.91 -35.35
CA HIS A 193 -26.48 29.78 -35.64
C HIS A 193 -26.40 30.95 -34.65
N ALA A 194 -25.97 32.11 -35.15
CA ALA A 194 -26.04 33.37 -34.46
C ALA A 194 -27.51 33.77 -34.34
N GLY A 195 -28.18 33.21 -33.34
CA GLY A 195 -29.45 33.64 -32.80
C GLY A 195 -29.39 33.27 -31.33
N VAL A 196 -28.76 34.07 -30.47
CA VAL A 196 -29.30 35.37 -30.02
C VAL A 196 -30.83 35.30 -29.96
N ARG A 197 -31.34 34.49 -29.05
CA ARG A 197 -32.47 34.90 -28.23
C ARG A 197 -32.17 34.56 -26.79
N SER A 198 -31.70 35.59 -26.10
CA SER A 198 -31.69 35.72 -24.66
C SER A 198 -33.06 35.31 -24.11
N THR A 199 -33.16 34.11 -23.56
CA THR A 199 -34.19 33.79 -22.59
C THR A 199 -33.51 33.73 -21.24
N ALA A 200 -33.60 34.85 -20.53
CA ALA A 200 -33.48 34.91 -19.08
C ALA A 200 -34.27 33.74 -18.46
N GLY A 201 -33.71 33.11 -17.43
CA GLY A 201 -34.44 32.15 -16.60
C GLY A 201 -33.90 30.71 -16.59
N GLY A 202 -32.76 30.45 -17.22
CA GLY A 202 -32.03 29.20 -17.02
C GLY A 202 -31.21 29.28 -15.75
N SER A 203 -31.79 28.84 -14.64
CA SER A 203 -31.12 28.41 -13.40
C SER A 203 -29.90 27.56 -13.75
N HIS A 204 -28.78 28.22 -14.01
CA HIS A 204 -27.47 27.61 -13.95
C HIS A 204 -27.29 27.24 -12.48
N ASP A 205 -27.63 25.99 -12.18
CA ASP A 205 -26.92 25.19 -11.19
C ASP A 205 -25.47 25.12 -11.69
N SER A 206 -24.80 26.26 -11.56
CA SER A 206 -23.38 26.34 -11.42
C SER A 206 -23.11 25.50 -10.18
N LYS A 207 -22.91 24.20 -10.39
CA LYS A 207 -21.75 23.58 -9.80
C LYS A 207 -20.59 24.49 -10.21
N GLU A 208 -20.36 25.50 -9.38
CA GLU A 208 -19.04 25.78 -8.87
C GLU A 208 -18.34 24.42 -8.85
N VAL A 209 -17.62 24.17 -9.94
CA VAL A 209 -16.28 23.68 -9.80
C VAL A 209 -15.66 24.73 -8.89
N VAL A 210 -15.85 24.51 -7.58
CA VAL A 210 -14.80 24.75 -6.61
C VAL A 210 -13.65 24.05 -7.30
N GLU A 211 -12.88 24.84 -8.05
CA GLU A 211 -11.45 24.69 -8.04
C GLU A 211 -11.19 24.53 -6.55
N GLU A 212 -11.14 23.27 -6.10
CA GLU A 212 -10.20 22.87 -5.10
C GLU A 212 -8.88 23.27 -5.75
N GLU A 213 -8.59 24.58 -5.70
CA GLU A 213 -7.35 25.11 -5.20
C GLU A 213 -6.87 24.00 -4.30
N GLN A 214 -5.82 23.36 -4.79
CA GLN A 214 -4.98 22.61 -3.91
C GLN A 214 -4.84 23.53 -2.70
N GLU A 215 -5.53 23.20 -1.61
CA GLU A 215 -4.91 23.18 -0.31
C GLU A 215 -3.68 22.28 -0.52
N GLU A 216 -2.66 22.79 -1.23
CA GLU A 216 -1.38 23.05 -0.60
C GLU A 216 -1.81 23.51 0.78
N GLY A 217 -1.82 22.56 1.72
CA GLY A 217 -1.90 22.93 3.10
C GLY A 217 -0.76 23.92 3.22
N ASP A 218 -1.14 25.19 3.23
CA ASP A 218 -0.43 26.30 3.79
C ASP A 218 -0.15 25.82 5.22
N PHE A 219 0.88 25.00 5.31
CA PHE A 219 1.69 24.87 6.49
C PHE A 219 2.42 26.20 6.53
N GLU A 220 1.66 27.28 6.79
CA GLU A 220 2.10 28.54 7.38
C GLU A 220 2.59 28.26 8.81
N GLY A 221 3.43 27.24 8.95
CA GLY A 221 4.19 26.92 10.14
C GLY A 221 5.63 27.30 9.85
N GLU A 222 5.83 28.61 9.74
CA GLU A 222 6.95 29.46 10.19
C GLU A 222 8.42 29.02 10.04
N ASP A 223 8.76 27.77 9.72
CA ASP A 223 10.12 27.27 9.78
C ASP A 223 10.52 26.70 8.42
N ASN A 224 10.81 27.59 7.46
CA ASN A 224 11.53 27.18 6.25
C ASN A 224 13.03 27.32 6.54
N PRO A 225 13.71 26.27 7.05
CA PRO A 225 15.07 26.38 7.58
C PRO A 225 16.08 26.85 6.52
N LEU A 226 15.75 26.65 5.23
CA LEU A 226 16.56 27.14 4.13
C LEU A 226 16.53 28.68 4.01
N ALA A 227 15.39 29.31 4.30
CA ALA A 227 15.29 30.76 4.30
C ALA A 227 16.10 31.36 5.46
N GLU A 228 16.03 30.75 6.65
CA GLU A 228 16.80 31.20 7.82
C GLU A 228 18.31 31.03 7.62
N LEU A 229 18.77 29.92 7.02
CA LEU A 229 20.18 29.75 6.66
C LEU A 229 20.65 30.77 5.62
N ARG A 230 19.79 31.15 4.66
CA ARG A 230 20.12 32.15 3.65
C ARG A 230 20.34 33.53 4.27
N ASP A 231 19.56 33.88 5.29
CA ASP A 231 19.69 35.14 6.00
C ASP A 231 20.93 35.16 6.91
N LEU A 232 21.27 34.03 7.55
CA LEU A 232 22.47 33.89 8.39
C LEU A 232 23.78 33.82 7.58
N TYR A 233 23.75 33.22 6.39
CA TYR A 233 24.93 32.93 5.58
C TYR A 233 24.79 33.41 4.11
N PRO A 234 24.68 34.73 3.87
CA PRO A 234 24.40 35.27 2.52
C PRO A 234 25.52 35.05 1.49
N ASN A 235 26.72 34.68 1.93
CA ASN A 235 27.87 34.42 1.05
C ASN A 235 27.93 32.97 0.53
N TYR A 236 27.08 32.08 1.04
CA TYR A 236 27.03 30.68 0.64
C TYR A 236 26.00 30.48 -0.47
N ASP A 237 26.29 29.57 -1.40
CA ASP A 237 25.37 29.25 -2.48
C ASP A 237 24.15 28.49 -1.95
N VAL A 238 22.97 28.81 -2.49
CA VAL A 238 21.69 28.24 -2.08
C VAL A 238 21.66 26.72 -2.29
N GLN A 239 22.33 26.22 -3.34
CA GLN A 239 22.43 24.78 -3.59
C GLN A 239 23.23 24.08 -2.50
N MET A 240 24.37 24.67 -2.07
CA MET A 240 25.19 24.12 -1.00
C MET A 240 24.43 24.10 0.34
N LEU A 241 23.68 25.16 0.66
CA LEU A 241 22.85 25.21 1.87
C LEU A 241 21.72 24.17 1.85
N SER A 242 21.12 23.93 0.68
CA SER A 242 20.12 22.87 0.48
C SER A 242 20.71 21.48 0.67
N ASP A 243 21.90 21.21 0.13
CA ASP A 243 22.58 19.91 0.27
C ASP A 243 22.94 19.63 1.74
N ILE A 244 23.38 20.65 2.48
CA ILE A 244 23.66 20.53 3.92
C ILE A 244 22.39 20.21 4.70
N LEU A 245 21.30 20.96 4.46
CA LEU A 245 19.99 20.67 5.09
C LEU A 245 19.47 19.28 4.75
N GLN A 246 19.69 18.81 3.53
CA GLN A 246 19.30 17.46 3.13
C GLN A 246 20.15 16.40 3.84
N SER A 247 21.41 16.70 4.18
CA SER A 247 22.29 15.80 4.92
C SER A 247 21.98 15.74 6.42
N THR A 248 21.36 16.77 7.00
CA THR A 248 20.95 16.86 8.41
C THR A 248 19.45 16.57 8.62
N ASP A 249 18.79 15.91 7.65
CA ASP A 249 17.36 15.60 7.69
C ASP A 249 16.45 16.83 7.93
N GLY A 250 16.90 18.03 7.57
CA GLY A 250 16.18 19.28 7.78
C GLY A 250 16.35 19.92 9.16
N ASP A 251 17.26 19.42 10.01
CA ASP A 251 17.58 20.05 11.29
C ASP A 251 18.48 21.28 11.09
N LEU A 252 17.98 22.45 11.51
CA LEU A 252 18.64 23.74 11.36
C LEU A 252 19.86 23.88 12.28
N ASP A 253 19.77 23.42 13.52
CA ASP A 253 20.83 23.59 14.51
C ASP A 253 22.08 22.79 14.13
N GLU A 254 21.89 21.57 13.62
CA GLU A 254 22.98 20.74 13.10
C GLU A 254 23.60 21.35 11.84
N ALA A 255 22.78 21.91 10.94
CA ALA A 255 23.28 22.60 9.74
C ALA A 255 24.14 23.83 10.09
N ILE A 256 23.73 24.62 11.09
CA ILE A 256 24.51 25.75 11.61
C ILE A 256 25.82 25.27 12.24
N ALA A 257 25.82 24.13 12.95
CA ALA A 257 27.03 23.58 13.55
C ALA A 257 28.07 23.17 12.50
N LEU A 258 27.64 22.62 11.35
CA LEU A 258 28.52 22.25 10.24
C LEU A 258 29.13 23.46 9.51
N LEU A 259 28.39 24.57 9.41
CA LEU A 259 28.85 25.79 8.74
C LEU A 259 29.79 26.67 9.58
N ARG A 260 29.93 26.37 10.88
CA ARG A 260 30.82 27.12 11.79
C ARG A 260 32.27 26.63 11.81
N VAL A 261 32.59 25.60 11.03
CA VAL A 261 33.95 25.04 10.90
C VAL A 261 34.78 25.90 9.95
#